data_AF-A0A9N8ZH75-F1
#
_entry.id   AF-A0A9N8ZH75-F1
#
_cell.length_a   1.000
_cell.length_b   1.000
_cell.length_c   1.000
_cell.angle_alpha   90.00
_cell.angle_beta   90.00
_cell.angle_gamma   90.00
#
_symmetry.space_group_name_H-M   'P 1'
#
loop_
_entity.id
_entity.type
_entity.pdbx_description
1 polymer ?
#
loop_
_entity_poly.entity_id
_entity_poly.type
_entity_poly.pdbx_seq_one_letter_code
_entity_poly.pdbx_strand_id
1 'polypeptide(L)' 'MKRQHWTQEEDDLLRDLRVVFGRRWSKIALHVPGRKPNQIEDRWTCHLSPSSKFSTL' A
#
# COMPACT_ATOMS: atom_id res chain seq x y z
N MET A 1 20.94 3.28 2.41
CA MET A 1 19.56 2.75 2.39
C MET A 1 18.80 3.43 1.25
N LYS A 2 18.36 2.70 0.22
CA LYS A 2 17.60 3.29 -0.89
C LYS A 2 16.11 3.30 -0.50
N ARG A 3 15.50 4.49 -0.39
CA ARG A 3 14.04 4.63 -0.32
C ARG A 3 13.52 4.24 -1.71
N GLN A 4 13.04 3.01 -1.86
CA GLN A 4 12.37 2.58 -3.08
C GLN A 4 11.04 3.32 -3.17
N HIS A 5 10.90 4.17 -4.18
CA HIS A 5 9.67 4.88 -4.48
C HIS A 5 8.59 3.88 -4.87
N TRP A 6 7.36 4.12 -4.44
CA TRP A 6 6.20 3.34 -4.86
C TRP A 6 5.83 3.72 -6.29
N THR A 7 5.66 2.73 -7.15
CA THR A 7 5.16 2.93 -8.51
C THR A 7 3.63 2.92 -8.53
N GLN A 8 3.06 3.43 -9.62
CA GLN A 8 1.60 3.43 -9.77
C GLN A 8 1.05 2.01 -9.84
N GLU A 9 1.79 1.10 -10.48
CA GLU A 9 1.43 -0.32 -10.60
C GLU A 9 1.42 -1.00 -9.23
N GLU A 10 2.37 -0.68 -8.35
CA GLU A 10 2.37 -1.20 -6.97
C GLU A 10 1.18 -0.66 -6.15
N ASP A 11 0.81 0.60 -6.35
CA ASP A 11 -0.36 1.19 -5.69
C ASP A 11 -1.67 0.57 -6.19
N ASP A 12 -1.80 0.37 -7.50
CA ASP A 12 -2.98 -0.25 -8.12
C ASP A 12 -3.12 -1.70 -7.64
N LEU A 13 -2.01 -2.45 -7.67
CA LEU A 13 -1.96 -3.82 -7.13
C LEU A 13 -2.32 -3.84 -5.64
N LEU A 14 -1.83 -2.88 -4.85
CA LEU A 14 -2.17 -2.80 -3.43
C LEU A 14 -3.65 -2.51 -3.21
N ARG A 15 -4.30 -1.68 -4.04
CA ARG A 15 -5.75 -1.46 -3.99
C ARG A 15 -6.53 -2.74 -4.28
N ASP A 16 -6.15 -3.46 -5.32
CA ASP A 16 -6.82 -4.71 -5.70
C ASP A 16 -6.66 -5.77 -4.60
N LEU A 17 -5.43 -5.98 -4.13
CA LEU A 17 -5.13 -6.91 -3.05
C LEU A 17 -5.81 -6.52 -1.73
N ARG A 18 -6.02 -5.22 -1.49
CA ARG A 18 -6.76 -4.73 -0.33
C ARG A 18 -8.24 -5.08 -0.40
N VAL A 19 -8.85 -5.05 -1.58
CA VAL A 19 -10.23 -5.50 -1.78
C VAL A 19 -10.35 -7.01 -1.54
N VAL A 20 -9.40 -7.80 -2.06
CA VAL A 20 -9.43 -9.27 -1.97
C VAL A 20 -9.07 -9.77 -0.56
N PHE A 21 -8.01 -9.23 0.04
CA PHE A 21 -7.45 -9.72 1.31
C PHE A 21 -7.79 -8.86 2.52
N GLY A 22 -8.31 -7.65 2.38
CA GLY A 22 -8.56 -6.76 3.50
C GLY A 22 -7.27 -6.36 4.23
N ARG A 23 -7.30 -6.30 5.58
CA ARG A 23 -6.16 -5.90 6.42
C ARG A 23 -5.17 -7.00 6.75
N ARG A 24 -4.94 -7.90 5.79
CA ARG A 24 -3.96 -8.99 5.90
C ARG A 24 -2.67 -8.62 5.18
N TRP A 25 -1.93 -7.64 5.72
CA TRP A 25 -0.70 -7.10 5.09
C TRP A 25 0.37 -8.16 4.82
N SER A 26 0.52 -9.13 5.72
CA SER A 26 1.44 -10.25 5.51
C SER A 26 1.09 -11.06 4.26
N LYS A 27 -0.20 -11.22 3.94
CA LYS A 27 -0.64 -11.92 2.72
C LYS A 27 -0.43 -11.06 1.49
N ILE A 28 -0.73 -9.76 1.59
CA ILE A 28 -0.53 -8.79 0.50
C ILE A 28 0.96 -8.70 0.13
N ALA A 29 1.87 -8.69 1.12
CA ALA A 29 3.30 -8.65 0.88
C ALA A 29 3.86 -9.82 0.07
N LEU A 30 3.20 -10.98 0.10
CA LEU A 30 3.58 -12.12 -0.73
C LEU A 30 3.36 -11.85 -2.23
N HIS A 31 2.48 -10.89 -2.56
CA HIS A 31 2.14 -10.53 -3.93
C HIS A 31 2.82 -9.23 -4.39
N VAL A 32 3.42 -8.45 -3.49
CA VAL A 32 4.13 -7.21 -3.82
C VAL A 32 5.63 -7.40 -3.59
N PRO A 33 6.39 -7.88 -4.60
CA PRO A 33 7.79 -8.23 -4.42
C PRO A 33 8.62 -7.02 -4.01
N GLY A 34 9.56 -7.23 -3.07
CA GLY A 34 10.43 -6.16 -2.57
C GLY A 34 9.77 -5.22 -1.55
N ARG A 35 8.48 -5.41 -1.23
CA ARG A 35 7.79 -4.67 -0.16
C ARG A 35 7.54 -5.55 1.05
N LYS A 36 7.87 -5.02 2.23
CA LYS A 36 7.56 -5.66 3.51
C LYS A 36 6.16 -5.29 3.98
N PRO A 37 5.49 -6.13 4.81
CA PRO A 37 4.14 -5.87 5.29
C PRO A 37 3.97 -4.50 5.96
N ASN A 38 4.97 -4.05 6.73
CA ASN A 38 4.95 -2.72 7.37
C ASN A 38 4.97 -1.58 6.35
N GLN A 39 5.78 -1.68 5.29
CA GLN A 39 5.82 -0.66 4.23
C GLN A 39 4.49 -0.56 3.48
N ILE A 40 3.80 -1.70 3.33
CA ILE A 40 2.50 -1.79 2.67
C ILE A 40 1.41 -1.13 3.55
N GLU A 41 1.40 -1.43 4.85
CA GLU A 41 0.49 -0.79 5.80
C GLU A 41 0.68 0.73 5.86
N ASP A 42 1.93 1.17 5.92
CA ASP A 42 2.29 2.59 5.90
C ASP A 42 1.84 3.25 4.59
N ARG A 43 2.11 2.63 3.44
CA ARG A 43 1.70 3.16 2.13
C ARG A 43 0.19 3.31 2.05
N TRP A 44 -0.54 2.28 2.49
CA TRP A 44 -1.99 2.34 2.51
C TRP A 44 -2.50 3.47 3.40
N THR A 45 -2.03 3.54 4.64
CA THR A 45 -2.54 4.49 5.63
C THR A 45 -2.22 5.94 5.28
N CYS A 46 -1.02 6.20 4.75
CA CYS A 46 -0.56 7.54 4.43
C CYS A 46 -1.02 8.05 3.07
N HIS A 47 -1.14 7.18 2.06
CA HIS A 47 -1.31 7.62 0.66
C HIS A 47 -2.52 7.04 -0.08
N LEU A 48 -3.00 5.83 0.27
CA LEU A 48 -4.05 5.16 -0.51
C LEU A 48 -5.40 5.04 0.21
N SER A 49 -5.41 5.22 1.53
CA SER A 49 -6.62 5.12 2.34
C SER A 49 -7.61 6.22 1.91
N PRO A 50 -8.86 5.86 1.55
CA PRO A 50 -9.88 6.85 1.19
C PRO A 50 -10.26 7.76 2.35
N SER A 51 -9.82 7.46 3.58
CA SER A 51 -9.98 8.31 4.77
C SER A 51 -8.81 9.29 4.99
N SER A 52 -7.89 9.45 4.03
CA SER A 52 -6.88 10.51 4.10
C SER A 52 -7.60 11.86 3.95
N LYS A 53 -8.09 12.36 5.09
CA LYS A 53 -8.63 13.70 5.22
C LYS A 53 -7.50 14.68 4.90
N PHE A 54 -7.84 15.69 4.09
CA PHE A 54 -7.02 16.82 3.65
C PHE A 54 -6.16 16.62 2.38
N SER A 55 -6.87 16.46 1.27
CA SER A 55 -6.70 17.42 0.17
C SER A 55 -7.74 18.53 0.36
N THR A 56 -7.40 19.56 1.11
CA THR A 56 -8.10 20.86 1.05
C THR A 56 -7.04 21.93 1.25
N LEU A 57 -6.73 22.60 0.13
CA LEU A 57 -6.19 23.96 -0.05
C LEU A 57 -5.15 24.47 0.97
#